data_AF-A0A9P4NEY0-F1
#
_entry.id   AF-A0A9P4NEY0-F1
#
_cell.length_a   1.000
_cell.length_b   1.000
_cell.length_c   1.000
_cell.angle_alpha   90.00
_cell.angle_beta   90.00
_cell.angle_gamma   90.00
#
_symmetry.space_group_name_H-M   'P 1'
#
loop_
_entity.id
_entity.type
_entity.pdbx_description
1 polymer ?
#
loop_
_entity_poly.entity_id
_entity_poly.type
_entity_poly.pdbx_seq_one_letter_code
_entity_poly.pdbx_strand_id
1 'polypeptide(L)'
;MMTDASVPVKHQAHQWSLFLHGAEHIFPPLNAVQTLANVVLSVLVYRASGSTDAAAAKFPKLLLAALCNIATTAFVLSYMGPLNNRMRAIGAELAKDEKGSEAEKKYRKMQKKWTQGNNLRAVLMIGAPIAGMWALLSRA
;
A
#
# COMPACT_ATOMS: atom_id res chain seq x y z
N MET A 1 -10.39 -8.65 6.85
CA MET A 1 -10.22 -10.12 6.85
C MET A 1 -9.95 -10.54 8.28
N MET A 2 -10.97 -11.10 8.95
CA MET A 2 -10.85 -11.56 10.33
C MET A 2 -9.87 -12.73 10.36
N THR A 3 -8.89 -12.69 11.26
CA THR A 3 -8.04 -13.84 11.61
C THR A 3 -8.92 -14.82 12.39
N ASP A 4 -9.81 -15.49 11.68
CA ASP A 4 -10.70 -16.44 12.32
C ASP A 4 -9.87 -17.65 12.75
N ALA A 5 -9.93 -17.97 14.04
CA ALA A 5 -9.22 -19.12 14.59
C ALA A 5 -9.80 -20.45 14.06
N SER A 6 -11.00 -20.39 13.49
CA SER A 6 -11.76 -21.52 12.93
C SER A 6 -11.19 -22.09 11.63
N VAL A 7 -10.43 -21.30 10.84
CA VAL A 7 -9.91 -21.76 9.54
C VAL A 7 -8.49 -22.30 9.71
N PRO A 8 -8.21 -23.56 9.33
CA PRO A 8 -6.87 -24.14 9.43
C PRO A 8 -5.82 -23.26 8.75
N VAL A 9 -4.72 -23.00 9.46
CA VAL A 9 -3.70 -22.04 9.01
C VAL A 9 -3.04 -22.46 7.69
N LYS A 10 -3.00 -23.75 7.38
CA LYS A 10 -2.59 -24.26 6.05
C LYS A 10 -3.44 -23.69 4.91
N HIS A 11 -4.77 -23.66 5.04
CA HIS A 11 -5.66 -23.12 3.99
C HIS A 11 -5.53 -21.60 3.87
N GLN A 12 -5.43 -20.89 5.00
CA GLN A 12 -5.18 -19.45 4.97
C GLN A 12 -3.83 -19.13 4.31
N ALA A 13 -2.77 -19.87 4.65
CA ALA A 13 -1.45 -19.70 4.06
C ALA A 13 -1.47 -19.90 2.54
N HIS A 14 -2.21 -20.88 2.05
CA HIS A 14 -2.37 -21.11 0.62
C HIS A 14 -3.10 -19.97 -0.09
N GLN A 15 -4.24 -19.52 0.44
CA GLN A 15 -4.99 -18.38 -0.11
C GLN A 15 -4.15 -17.10 -0.12
N TRP A 16 -3.45 -16.83 0.96
CA TRP A 16 -2.55 -15.68 1.06
C TRP A 16 -1.38 -15.76 0.09
N SER A 17 -0.80 -16.95 -0.12
CA SER A 17 0.27 -17.13 -1.10
C SER A 17 -0.21 -16.75 -2.50
N LEU A 18 -1.38 -17.24 -2.92
CA LEU A 18 -1.98 -16.92 -4.22
C LEU A 18 -2.29 -15.42 -4.34
N PHE A 19 -2.93 -14.85 -3.31
CA PHE A 19 -3.29 -13.43 -3.30
C PHE A 19 -2.06 -12.52 -3.36
N LEU A 20 -1.06 -12.83 -2.54
CA LEU A 20 0.20 -12.09 -2.53
C LEU A 20 0.89 -12.23 -3.89
N HIS A 21 0.89 -13.41 -4.51
CA HIS A 21 1.55 -13.66 -5.80
C HIS A 21 0.96 -12.78 -6.91
N GLY A 22 -0.37 -12.73 -7.03
CA GLY A 22 -1.03 -11.81 -7.95
C GLY A 22 -0.76 -10.34 -7.60
N ALA A 23 -0.79 -10.00 -6.31
CA ALA A 23 -0.59 -8.64 -5.83
C ALA A 23 0.80 -8.06 -6.18
N GLU A 24 1.85 -8.87 -6.17
CA GLU A 24 3.21 -8.43 -6.52
C GLU A 24 3.40 -8.09 -8.00
N HIS A 25 2.62 -8.68 -8.89
CA HIS A 25 2.70 -8.37 -10.32
C HIS A 25 1.83 -7.17 -10.72
N ILE A 26 0.72 -6.94 -10.02
CA ILE A 26 -0.27 -5.92 -10.40
C ILE A 26 -0.01 -4.59 -9.71
N PHE A 27 0.18 -4.58 -8.38
CA PHE A 27 0.19 -3.34 -7.62
C PHE A 27 1.47 -2.50 -7.77
N PRO A 28 2.68 -3.06 -7.82
CA PRO A 28 3.89 -2.25 -8.03
C PRO A 28 3.88 -1.41 -9.31
N PRO A 29 3.58 -1.95 -10.51
CA PRO A 29 3.53 -1.12 -11.71
C PRO A 29 2.39 -0.10 -11.65
N LEU A 30 1.23 -0.46 -11.10
CA LEU A 30 0.11 0.47 -10.96
C LEU A 30 0.43 1.64 -10.01
N ASN A 31 1.07 1.37 -8.87
CA ASN A 31 1.54 2.39 -7.94
C ASN A 31 2.63 3.28 -8.57
N ALA A 32 3.50 2.71 -9.41
CA ALA A 32 4.54 3.45 -10.12
C ALA A 32 3.94 4.44 -11.13
N VAL A 33 2.98 3.98 -11.95
CA VAL A 33 2.24 4.84 -12.89
C VAL A 33 1.50 5.96 -12.15
N GLN A 34 0.81 5.63 -11.05
CA GLN A 34 0.11 6.63 -10.24
C GLN A 34 1.08 7.65 -9.63
N THR A 35 2.24 7.22 -9.13
CA THR A 35 3.25 8.12 -8.58
C THR A 35 3.79 9.06 -9.66
N LEU A 36 4.12 8.53 -10.84
CA LEU A 36 4.60 9.32 -11.97
C LEU A 36 3.56 10.37 -12.42
N ALA A 37 2.30 9.96 -12.55
CA ALA A 37 1.21 10.87 -12.92
C ALA A 37 1.06 12.03 -11.91
N ASN A 38 1.13 11.73 -10.60
CA ASN A 38 1.07 12.77 -9.58
C ASN A 38 2.27 13.72 -9.62
N VAL A 39 3.48 13.21 -9.86
CA VAL A 39 4.69 14.05 -10.02
C VAL A 39 4.55 14.98 -11.21
N VAL A 40 4.14 14.45 -12.38
CA VAL A 40 3.92 15.27 -13.58
C VAL A 40 2.88 16.36 -13.32
N LEU A 41 1.76 16.01 -12.68
CA LEU A 41 0.71 16.97 -12.36
C LEU A 41 1.21 18.06 -11.40
N SER A 42 1.95 17.70 -10.35
CA SER A 42 2.52 18.67 -9.42
C SER A 42 3.52 19.61 -10.10
N VAL A 43 4.36 19.11 -11.00
CA VAL A 43 5.31 19.93 -11.77
C VAL A 43 4.57 20.90 -12.70
N LEU A 44 3.55 20.43 -13.42
CA LEU A 44 2.76 21.28 -14.31
C LEU A 44 2.07 22.42 -13.52
N VAL A 45 1.49 22.10 -12.37
CA VAL A 45 0.84 23.12 -11.53
C VAL A 45 1.84 24.08 -10.89
N TYR A 46 3.03 23.60 -10.49
CA TYR A 46 4.12 24.47 -10.02
C TYR A 46 4.56 25.47 -11.10
N ARG A 47 4.68 25.04 -12.36
CA ARG A 47 5.03 25.96 -13.45
C ARG A 47 3.91 26.97 -13.71
N ALA A 48 2.65 26.58 -13.55
CA ALA A 48 1.49 27.46 -13.71
C ALA A 48 1.22 28.37 -12.49
N SER A 49 1.76 28.05 -11.30
CA SER A 49 1.52 28.84 -10.08
C SER A 49 2.17 30.22 -10.11
N GLY A 50 3.17 30.44 -10.96
CA GLY A 50 3.71 31.78 -11.22
C GLY A 50 2.83 32.65 -12.14
N SER A 51 1.85 32.04 -12.82
CA SER A 51 1.03 32.72 -13.84
C SER A 51 -0.41 32.94 -13.40
N THR A 52 -0.91 32.21 -12.39
CA THR A 52 -2.31 32.31 -11.92
C THR A 52 -2.43 32.05 -10.41
N ASP A 53 -3.19 32.90 -9.72
CA ASP A 53 -3.47 32.76 -8.27
C ASP A 53 -4.17 31.42 -7.96
N ALA A 54 -5.02 30.96 -8.87
CA ALA A 54 -5.71 29.68 -8.77
C ALA A 54 -4.75 28.48 -8.72
N ALA A 55 -3.63 28.53 -9.46
CA ALA A 55 -2.63 27.47 -9.42
C ALA A 55 -1.79 27.57 -8.12
N ALA A 56 -1.47 28.77 -7.65
CA ALA A 56 -0.78 28.99 -6.38
C ALA A 56 -1.57 28.45 -5.17
N ALA A 57 -2.90 28.66 -5.13
CA ALA A 57 -3.77 28.18 -4.06
C ALA A 57 -3.94 26.63 -4.04
N LYS A 58 -3.74 25.98 -5.20
CA LYS A 58 -3.90 24.53 -5.37
C LYS A 58 -2.59 23.75 -5.23
N PHE A 59 -1.45 24.40 -5.47
CA PHE A 59 -0.13 23.77 -5.44
C PHE A 59 0.18 23.04 -4.12
N PRO A 60 -0.05 23.61 -2.91
CA PRO A 60 0.25 22.91 -1.66
C PRO A 60 -0.54 21.60 -1.49
N LYS A 61 -1.80 21.60 -1.94
CA LYS A 61 -2.70 20.43 -1.83
C LYS A 61 -2.28 19.32 -2.80
N LEU A 62 -1.88 19.69 -4.02
CA LEU A 62 -1.36 18.75 -5.01
C LEU A 62 0.03 18.22 -4.64
N LEU A 63 0.88 19.06 -4.04
CA LEU A 63 2.17 18.63 -3.50
C LEU A 63 1.98 17.62 -2.37
N LEU A 64 1.03 17.87 -1.45
CA LEU A 64 0.68 16.91 -0.40
C LEU A 64 0.20 15.59 -0.99
N ALA A 65 -0.66 15.62 -2.01
CA ALA A 65 -1.11 14.40 -2.70
C ALA A 65 0.07 13.63 -3.33
N ALA A 66 1.01 14.31 -3.98
CA ALA A 66 2.21 13.67 -4.53
C ALA A 66 3.09 13.06 -3.44
N LEU A 67 3.33 13.77 -2.33
CA LEU A 67 4.09 13.26 -1.19
C LEU A 67 3.43 12.03 -0.56
N CYS A 68 2.11 12.01 -0.39
CA CYS A 68 1.38 10.85 0.10
C CYS A 68 1.53 9.63 -0.82
N ASN A 69 1.51 9.82 -2.15
CA ASN A 69 1.74 8.74 -3.11
C ASN A 69 3.19 8.21 -3.04
N ILE A 70 4.19 9.11 -3.00
CA ILE A 70 5.60 8.72 -2.85
C ILE A 70 5.81 7.95 -1.54
N ALA A 71 5.28 8.45 -0.42
CA ALA A 71 5.37 7.79 0.88
C ALA A 71 4.70 6.41 0.86
N THR A 72 3.54 6.29 0.20
CA THR A 72 2.87 5.00 0.01
C THR A 72 3.75 4.02 -0.76
N THR A 73 4.28 4.45 -1.92
CA THR A 73 5.14 3.61 -2.75
C THR A 73 6.40 3.18 -2.00
N ALA A 74 7.07 4.12 -1.32
CA ALA A 74 8.25 3.83 -0.51
C ALA A 74 7.94 2.85 0.64
N PHE A 75 6.82 3.03 1.35
CA PHE A 75 6.38 2.12 2.41
C PHE A 75 6.07 0.71 1.88
N VAL A 76 5.41 0.62 0.71
CA VAL A 76 5.09 -0.67 0.09
C VAL A 76 6.37 -1.42 -0.30
N LEU A 77 7.32 -0.75 -0.93
CA LEU A 77 8.56 -1.38 -1.39
C LEU A 77 9.50 -1.74 -0.22
N SER A 78 9.64 -0.86 0.78
CA SER A 78 10.60 -1.04 1.88
C SER A 78 10.10 -1.95 3.00
N TYR A 79 8.79 -1.95 3.29
CA TYR A 79 8.22 -2.66 4.44
C TYR A 79 7.28 -3.80 4.02
N MET A 80 6.26 -3.52 3.21
CA MET A 80 5.24 -4.52 2.86
C MET A 80 5.78 -5.61 1.93
N GLY A 81 6.64 -5.27 0.95
CA GLY A 81 7.27 -6.23 0.05
C GLY A 81 8.07 -7.31 0.79
N PRO A 82 9.05 -6.94 1.63
CA PRO A 82 9.79 -7.91 2.44
C PRO A 82 8.88 -8.71 3.38
N LEU A 83 7.82 -8.11 3.93
CA LEU A 83 6.86 -8.79 4.77
C LEU A 83 6.07 -9.86 4.01
N ASN A 84 5.63 -9.56 2.78
CA ASN A 84 4.95 -10.49 1.89
C ASN A 84 5.84 -11.70 1.57
N ASN A 85 7.10 -11.46 1.21
CA ASN A 85 8.08 -12.50 0.92
C ASN A 85 8.29 -13.44 2.13
N ARG A 86 8.43 -12.86 3.33
CA ARG A 86 8.58 -13.65 4.57
C ARG A 86 7.34 -14.47 4.90
N MET A 87 6.13 -13.93 4.68
CA MET A 87 4.90 -14.70 4.89
C MET A 87 4.75 -15.86 3.90
N ARG A 88 5.14 -15.67 2.63
CA ARG A 88 5.16 -16.77 1.66
C ARG A 88 6.14 -17.87 2.04
N ALA A 89 7.35 -17.50 2.48
CA ALA A 89 8.36 -18.47 2.93
C ALA A 89 7.83 -19.34 4.09
N ILE A 90 7.28 -18.71 5.13
CA ILE A 90 6.70 -19.42 6.28
C ILE A 90 5.43 -20.19 5.88
N GLY A 91 4.63 -19.68 4.94
CA GLY A 91 3.49 -20.41 4.38
C GLY A 91 3.89 -21.70 3.65
N ALA A 92 5.02 -21.67 2.93
CA ALA A 92 5.58 -22.85 2.28
C ALA A 92 6.15 -23.87 3.27
N GLU A 93 6.74 -23.41 4.39
CA GLU A 93 7.16 -24.27 5.50
C GLU A 93 5.95 -24.92 6.18
N LEU A 94 4.90 -24.15 6.47
CA LEU A 94 3.63 -24.63 7.03
C LEU A 94 2.96 -25.70 6.17
N ALA A 95 3.10 -25.65 4.85
CA ALA A 95 2.57 -26.67 3.96
C ALA A 95 3.28 -28.03 4.12
N LYS A 96 4.56 -28.03 4.49
CA LYS A 96 5.43 -29.21 4.61
C LYS A 96 5.49 -29.79 6.02
N ASP A 97 5.26 -28.96 7.04
CA ASP A 97 5.45 -29.35 8.43
C ASP A 97 4.15 -29.93 9.05
N GLU A 98 4.23 -31.16 9.60
CA GLU A 98 3.11 -31.82 10.29
C GLU A 98 3.03 -31.46 11.78
N LYS A 99 4.08 -30.84 12.35
CA LYS A 99 4.17 -30.55 13.79
C LYS A 99 3.56 -29.20 14.23
N GLY A 100 2.94 -28.46 13.31
CA GLY A 100 1.85 -27.48 13.50
C GLY A 100 2.10 -26.22 14.34
N SER A 101 2.55 -26.35 15.58
CA SER A 101 2.40 -25.34 16.65
C SER A 101 3.23 -24.06 16.45
N GLU A 102 4.53 -24.16 16.17
CA GLU A 102 5.42 -22.99 16.18
C GLU A 102 5.39 -22.20 14.86
N ALA A 103 5.31 -22.90 13.72
CA ALA A 103 5.17 -22.26 12.42
C ALA A 103 3.81 -21.53 12.30
N GLU A 104 2.75 -22.10 12.87
CA GLU A 104 1.43 -21.46 12.95
C GLU A 104 1.46 -20.16 13.76
N LYS A 105 2.05 -20.16 14.96
CA LYS A 105 2.17 -18.94 15.78
C LYS A 105 2.96 -17.85 15.07
N LYS A 106 4.06 -18.22 14.42
CA LYS A 106 4.87 -17.27 13.61
C LYS A 106 4.05 -16.68 12.48
N TYR A 107 3.31 -17.51 11.74
CA TYR A 107 2.48 -17.06 10.62
C TYR A 107 1.37 -16.11 11.08
N ARG A 108 0.63 -16.44 12.16
CA ARG A 108 -0.41 -15.55 12.73
C ARG A 108 0.17 -14.20 13.20
N LYS A 109 1.37 -14.21 13.81
CA LYS A 109 2.06 -12.97 14.20
C LYS A 109 2.39 -12.10 12.99
N MET A 110 2.79 -12.72 11.88
CA MET A 110 3.08 -12.00 10.64
C MET A 110 1.81 -11.48 9.97
N GLN A 111 0.73 -12.25 9.93
CA GLN A 111 -0.58 -11.77 9.45
C GLN A 111 -1.02 -10.54 10.24
N LYS A 112 -0.87 -10.51 11.57
CA LYS A 112 -1.21 -9.33 12.38
C LYS A 112 -0.39 -8.10 11.96
N LYS A 113 0.94 -8.26 11.78
CA LYS A 113 1.82 -7.18 11.30
C LYS A 113 1.44 -6.72 9.90
N TRP A 114 1.07 -7.66 9.03
CA TRP A 114 0.63 -7.36 7.68
C TRP A 114 -0.65 -6.56 7.68
N THR A 115 -1.65 -6.97 8.47
CA THR A 115 -2.92 -6.25 8.58
C THR A 115 -2.71 -4.83 9.09
N GLN A 116 -1.84 -4.65 10.10
CA GLN A 116 -1.47 -3.32 10.59
C GLN A 116 -0.80 -2.47 9.51
N GLY A 117 0.18 -3.04 8.79
CA GLY A 117 0.85 -2.34 7.69
C GLY A 117 -0.10 -2.01 6.53
N ASN A 118 -1.01 -2.92 6.19
CA ASN A 118 -1.97 -2.72 5.13
C ASN A 118 -3.02 -1.65 5.49
N ASN A 119 -3.42 -1.56 6.76
CA ASN A 119 -4.27 -0.47 7.24
C ASN A 119 -3.56 0.88 7.11
N LEU A 120 -2.27 0.96 7.49
CA LEU A 120 -1.48 2.18 7.31
C LEU A 120 -1.36 2.57 5.82
N ARG A 121 -1.09 1.59 4.96
CA ARG A 121 -1.07 1.79 3.49
C ARG A 121 -2.40 2.33 3.00
N ALA A 122 -3.52 1.78 3.45
CA ALA A 122 -4.85 2.24 3.05
C ALA A 122 -5.09 3.69 3.48
N VAL A 123 -4.71 4.07 4.70
CA VAL A 123 -4.80 5.46 5.19
C VAL A 123 -4.01 6.41 4.29
N LEU A 124 -2.77 6.06 3.92
CA LEU A 124 -1.95 6.87 3.02
C LEU A 124 -2.53 6.96 1.60
N MET A 125 -3.05 5.85 1.08
CA MET A 125 -3.69 5.80 -0.24
C MET A 125 -5.01 6.57 -0.31
N ILE A 126 -5.74 6.70 0.79
CA ILE A 126 -6.98 7.49 0.88
C ILE A 126 -6.67 8.98 1.07
N GLY A 127 -5.59 9.32 1.80
CA GLY A 127 -5.18 10.70 2.02
C GLY A 127 -4.88 11.45 0.71
N ALA A 128 -4.22 10.80 -0.25
CA ALA A 128 -3.89 11.38 -1.55
C ALA A 128 -5.11 11.84 -2.38
N PRO A 129 -6.14 11.01 -2.64
CA PRO A 129 -7.34 11.42 -3.36
C PRO A 129 -8.18 12.43 -2.58
N ILE A 130 -8.20 12.39 -1.23
CA ILE A 130 -8.86 13.45 -0.43
C ILE A 130 -8.17 14.80 -0.66
N ALA A 131 -6.84 14.86 -0.60
CA ALA A 131 -6.08 16.08 -0.87
C ALA A 131 -6.27 16.58 -2.31
N GLY A 132 -6.32 15.66 -3.29
CA GLY A 132 -6.61 15.97 -4.69
C GLY A 132 -8.02 16.51 -4.92
N MET A 133 -9.04 15.87 -4.34
CA MET A 133 -10.43 16.36 -4.39
C MET A 133 -10.56 17.72 -3.71
N TRP A 134 -9.88 17.92 -2.58
CA TRP A 134 -9.87 19.22 -1.91
C TRP A 134 -9.22 20.31 -2.76
N ALA A 135 -8.18 19.98 -3.54
CA ALA A 135 -7.60 20.90 -4.52
C ALA A 135 -8.56 21.25 -5.67
N LEU A 136 -9.38 20.29 -6.11
CA LEU A 136 -10.37 20.52 -7.16
C LEU A 136 -11.56 21.35 -6.67
N LEU A 137 -12.05 21.06 -5.47
CA LEU A 137 -13.25 21.67 -4.88
C LEU A 137 -12.97 22.99 -4.14
N SER A 138 -11.73 23.24 -3.72
CA SER A 138 -11.36 24.54 -3.17
C SER A 138 -11.46 25.60 -4.28
N ARG A 139 -12.29 26.62 -4.03
CA ARG A 139 -12.32 27.82 -4.84
C ARG A 139 -10.95 28.50 -4.74
N ALA A 140 -10.48 29.02 -5.87
CA ALA A 140 -9.29 29.87 -5.94
C ALA A 140 -9.54 31.15 -5.15
#